data_AF-A0A819J257-F1
#
_entry.id   AF-A0A819J257-F1
#
_cell.length_a   1.000
_cell.length_b   1.000
_cell.length_c   1.000
_cell.angle_alpha   90.00
_cell.angle_beta   90.00
_cell.angle_gamma   90.00
#
_symmetry.space_group_name_H-M   'P 1'
#
loop_
_entity.id
_entity.type
_entity.pdbx_description
1 polymer ?
#
loop_
_entity_poly.entity_id
_entity_poly.type
_entity_poly.pdbx_seq_one_letter_code
_entity_poly.pdbx_strand_id
1 'polypeptide(L)'
;MPEKSSLVAFLLTLIGTGICCGCLYYPLQATIERVNNVFETEYIDYDWIRILRLAIVFVLAIIGSFSLILFIVGSLATSATRHHIYTGFRSRLGGRIATGFFSVIVYILITYLVIYYVNISSFATPTTSGVTNTASPVLCLTPGTYGIPVPKHKPDVKVCQHRFFELCALTNYTPRYFAALIGSFFVVMGLIHFLCSLVANYAYIKDGRKLCHYEDAIREEIETSKLNRG
;
A
#
# COMPACT_ATOMS: atom_id res chain seq x y z
N MET A 1 18.99 2.50 18.65
CA MET A 1 19.07 1.99 17.26
C MET A 1 17.74 1.96 16.47
N PRO A 2 16.51 2.07 17.04
CA PRO A 2 15.27 2.07 16.24
C PRO A 2 14.99 3.32 15.37
N GLU A 3 15.54 4.49 15.71
CA GLU A 3 15.26 5.74 14.98
C GLU A 3 15.66 5.68 13.50
N LYS A 4 16.81 5.05 13.20
CA LYS A 4 17.30 4.91 11.82
C LYS A 4 16.36 4.04 10.98
N SER A 5 15.81 2.97 11.56
CA SER A 5 14.90 2.05 10.88
C SER A 5 13.54 2.71 10.58
N SER A 6 13.00 3.49 11.52
CA SER A 6 11.72 4.18 11.33
C SER A 6 11.81 5.32 10.31
N LEU A 7 12.94 6.02 10.23
CA LEU A 7 13.19 7.05 9.21
C LEU A 7 13.31 6.45 7.80
N VAL A 8 14.06 5.35 7.66
CA VAL A 8 14.16 4.61 6.39
C VAL A 8 12.79 4.09 5.95
N ALA A 9 12.00 3.54 6.87
CA ALA A 9 10.64 3.09 6.60
C ALA A 9 9.75 4.22 6.07
N PHE A 10 9.78 5.39 6.74
CA PHE A 10 9.02 6.56 6.33
C PHE A 10 9.39 7.04 4.91
N LEU A 11 10.69 7.18 4.64
CA LEU A 11 11.17 7.61 3.32
C LEU A 11 10.78 6.61 2.23
N LEU A 12 10.91 5.31 2.47
CA LEU A 12 10.47 4.26 1.55
C LEU A 12 8.98 4.35 1.26
N THR A 13 8.14 4.51 2.28
CA THR A 13 6.69 4.66 2.09
C THR A 13 6.31 5.96 1.38
N LEU A 14 7.00 7.07 1.65
CA LEU A 14 6.71 8.36 1.06
C LEU A 14 7.10 8.40 -0.43
N ILE A 15 8.31 7.91 -0.74
CA ILE A 15 8.78 7.80 -2.13
C ILE A 15 7.91 6.81 -2.89
N GLY A 16 7.61 5.65 -2.31
CA GLY A 16 6.77 4.63 -2.93
C GLY A 16 5.35 5.12 -3.24
N THR A 17 4.70 5.81 -2.30
CA THR A 17 3.35 6.37 -2.51
C THR A 17 3.35 7.48 -3.56
N GLY A 18 4.37 8.34 -3.58
CA GLY A 18 4.56 9.37 -4.61
C GLY A 18 4.74 8.79 -6.01
N ILE A 19 5.63 7.79 -6.16
CA ILE A 19 5.86 7.10 -7.43
C ILE A 19 4.57 6.41 -7.88
N CYS A 20 3.88 5.67 -7.00
CA CYS A 20 2.62 5.03 -7.34
C CYS A 20 1.59 6.05 -7.84
N CYS A 21 1.31 7.08 -7.04
CA CYS A 21 0.29 8.07 -7.39
C CYS A 21 0.59 8.76 -8.73
N GLY A 22 1.83 9.24 -8.91
CA GLY A 22 2.23 9.92 -10.15
C GLY A 22 2.27 9.01 -11.37
N CYS A 23 2.80 7.79 -11.22
CA CYS A 23 2.93 6.85 -12.33
C CYS A 23 1.61 6.16 -12.68
N LEU A 24 0.60 6.14 -11.81
CA LEU A 24 -0.71 5.50 -12.09
C LEU A 24 -1.78 6.48 -12.56
N TYR A 25 -1.78 7.72 -12.07
CA TYR A 25 -2.86 8.67 -12.35
C TYR A 25 -3.00 8.95 -13.86
N TYR A 26 -1.88 9.26 -14.51
CA TYR A 26 -1.86 9.64 -15.92
C TYR A 26 -2.12 8.48 -16.90
N PRO A 27 -1.40 7.33 -16.86
CA PRO A 27 -1.59 6.29 -17.87
C PRO A 27 -2.95 5.62 -17.77
N LEU A 28 -3.56 5.57 -16.57
CA LEU A 28 -4.91 5.06 -16.44
C LEU A 28 -5.94 5.98 -17.11
N GLN A 29 -5.76 7.30 -17.00
CA GLN A 29 -6.60 8.27 -17.72
C GLN A 29 -6.44 8.11 -19.24
N ALA A 30 -5.20 8.08 -19.72
CA ALA A 30 -4.92 7.92 -21.14
C ALA A 30 -5.47 6.60 -21.69
N THR A 31 -5.39 5.52 -20.91
CA THR A 31 -5.96 4.21 -21.27
C THR A 31 -7.47 4.28 -21.42
N ILE A 32 -8.19 4.91 -20.47
CA ILE A 32 -9.66 5.05 -20.53
C ILE A 32 -10.07 5.86 -21.77
N GLU A 33 -9.44 7.01 -22.01
CA GLU A 33 -9.77 7.88 -23.14
C GLU A 33 -9.53 7.18 -24.49
N ARG A 34 -8.41 6.46 -24.62
CA ARG A 34 -8.06 5.74 -25.85
C ARG A 34 -8.96 4.54 -26.11
N VAL A 35 -9.31 3.78 -25.07
CA VAL A 35 -10.25 2.67 -25.18
C VAL A 35 -11.63 3.20 -25.59
N ASN A 36 -12.11 4.28 -24.99
CA ASN A 36 -13.38 4.91 -25.38
C ASN A 36 -13.39 5.34 -26.85
N ASN A 37 -12.32 6.00 -27.31
CA ASN A 37 -12.22 6.47 -28.68
C ASN A 37 -12.19 5.33 -29.71
N VAL A 38 -11.50 4.22 -29.39
CA VAL A 38 -11.33 3.10 -30.31
C VAL A 38 -12.60 2.27 -30.46
N PHE A 39 -13.30 2.05 -29.36
CA PHE A 39 -14.48 1.19 -29.37
C PHE A 39 -15.77 1.91 -29.75
N GLU A 40 -15.76 3.26 -29.86
CA GLU A 40 -16.98 4.09 -30.08
C GLU A 40 -18.14 3.65 -29.18
N THR A 41 -17.82 3.07 -28.03
CA THR A 41 -18.77 2.52 -27.10
C THR A 41 -19.23 3.64 -26.21
N GLU A 42 -20.24 4.37 -26.69
CA GLU A 42 -21.03 5.31 -25.88
C GLU A 42 -21.80 4.58 -24.75
N TYR A 43 -21.78 3.24 -24.71
CA TYR A 43 -22.62 2.40 -23.84
C TYR A 43 -21.85 1.48 -22.86
N ILE A 44 -20.52 1.50 -22.80
CA ILE A 44 -19.80 0.86 -21.68
C ILE A 44 -19.49 1.95 -20.67
N ASP A 45 -20.25 1.96 -19.57
CA ASP A 45 -19.93 2.78 -18.40
C ASP A 45 -18.59 2.30 -17.80
N TYR A 46 -17.49 2.88 -18.26
CA TYR A 46 -16.18 2.75 -17.60
C TYR A 46 -16.09 3.59 -16.32
N ASP A 47 -17.22 4.11 -15.83
CA ASP A 47 -17.32 4.85 -14.58
C ASP A 47 -16.79 4.04 -13.40
N TRP A 48 -16.93 2.71 -13.40
CA TRP A 48 -16.35 1.86 -12.37
C TRP A 48 -14.80 1.92 -12.35
N ILE A 49 -14.14 2.03 -13.50
CA ILE A 49 -12.67 2.19 -13.58
C ILE A 49 -12.27 3.56 -13.04
N ARG A 50 -13.05 4.59 -13.37
CA ARG A 50 -12.82 5.96 -12.89
C ARG A 50 -12.98 6.06 -11.37
N ILE A 51 -14.00 5.42 -10.81
CA ILE A 51 -14.23 5.32 -9.37
C ILE A 51 -13.11 4.52 -8.71
N LEU A 52 -12.73 3.38 -9.27
CA LEU A 52 -11.63 2.54 -8.77
C LEU A 52 -10.31 3.32 -8.73
N ARG A 53 -10.00 4.11 -9.77
CA ARG A 53 -8.81 4.98 -9.81
C ARG A 53 -8.78 5.98 -8.65
N LEU A 54 -9.88 6.69 -8.44
CA LEU A 54 -9.97 7.69 -7.37
C LEU A 54 -9.86 7.03 -6.00
N ALA A 55 -10.47 5.86 -5.82
CA ALA A 55 -10.35 5.08 -4.59
C ALA A 55 -8.88 4.69 -4.31
N ILE A 56 -8.13 4.23 -5.33
CA ILE A 56 -6.72 3.86 -5.17
C ILE A 56 -5.86 5.07 -4.76
N VAL A 57 -6.02 6.21 -5.43
CA VAL A 57 -5.27 7.45 -5.10
C VAL A 57 -5.59 7.91 -3.68
N PHE A 58 -6.87 7.85 -3.30
CA PHE A 58 -7.31 8.20 -1.95
C PHE A 58 -6.69 7.29 -0.88
N VAL A 59 -6.66 5.97 -1.12
CA VAL A 59 -6.01 5.01 -0.22
C VAL A 59 -4.51 5.24 -0.12
N LEU A 60 -3.81 5.53 -1.24
CA LEU A 60 -2.38 5.86 -1.22
C LEU A 60 -2.08 7.14 -0.41
N ALA A 61 -2.96 8.14 -0.48
CA ALA A 61 -2.85 9.35 0.33
C ALA A 61 -3.03 9.04 1.84
N ILE A 62 -3.97 8.15 2.19
CA ILE A 62 -4.14 7.67 3.57
C ILE A 62 -2.89 6.92 4.05
N ILE A 63 -2.29 6.06 3.21
CA ILE A 63 -1.06 5.34 3.56
C ILE A 63 0.09 6.34 3.81
N GLY A 64 0.22 7.36 2.95
CA GLY A 64 1.21 8.42 3.12
C GLY A 64 1.04 9.18 4.43
N SER A 65 -0.18 9.65 4.75
CA SER A 65 -0.44 10.38 6.00
C SER A 65 -0.28 9.49 7.24
N PHE A 66 -0.70 8.23 7.16
CA PHE A 66 -0.56 7.26 8.23
C PHE A 66 0.91 6.93 8.51
N SER A 67 1.76 6.85 7.48
CA SER A 67 3.20 6.63 7.65
C SER A 67 3.89 7.75 8.44
N LEU A 68 3.43 9.01 8.29
CA LEU A 68 3.93 10.13 9.08
C LEU A 68 3.56 9.99 10.55
N ILE A 69 2.32 9.57 10.83
CA ILE A 69 1.87 9.30 12.21
C ILE A 69 2.73 8.18 12.83
N LEU A 70 2.95 7.08 12.11
CA LEU A 70 3.80 5.98 12.57
C LEU A 70 5.25 6.42 12.78
N PHE A 71 5.78 7.31 11.93
CA PHE A 71 7.11 7.89 12.11
C PHE A 71 7.21 8.74 13.38
N ILE A 72 6.22 9.59 13.64
CA ILE A 72 6.15 10.41 14.87
C ILE A 72 6.08 9.49 16.09
N VAL A 73 5.16 8.52 16.10
CA VAL A 73 5.01 7.56 17.21
C VAL A 73 6.28 6.74 17.41
N GLY A 74 6.93 6.28 16.34
CA GLY A 74 8.19 5.53 16.39
C GLY A 74 9.35 6.36 16.95
N SER A 75 9.40 7.65 16.60
CA SER A 75 10.40 8.59 17.11
C SER A 75 10.18 8.87 18.60
N LEU A 76 8.93 9.12 19.01
CA LEU A 76 8.56 9.36 20.41
C LEU A 76 8.75 8.12 21.31
N ALA A 77 8.60 6.92 20.75
CA ALA A 77 8.86 5.68 21.48
C ALA A 77 10.36 5.43 21.74
N THR A 78 11.24 5.99 20.91
CA THR A 78 12.69 5.73 20.92
C THR A 78 13.50 6.83 21.58
N SER A 79 13.07 8.10 21.48
CA SER A 79 13.80 9.21 22.06
C SER A 79 13.85 9.09 23.59
N ALA A 80 14.97 9.53 24.17
CA ALA A 80 15.31 9.45 25.60
C ALA A 80 14.31 10.12 26.58
N THR A 81 13.15 10.57 26.10
CA THR A 81 12.06 11.19 26.85
C THR A 81 11.35 10.22 27.82
N ARG A 82 11.62 8.91 27.75
CA ARG A 82 11.12 7.93 28.72
C ARG A 82 11.53 8.27 30.17
N HIS A 83 12.61 9.04 30.35
CA HIS A 83 13.13 9.35 31.69
C HIS A 83 12.36 10.46 32.42
N HIS A 84 11.48 11.23 31.75
CA HIS A 84 10.86 12.41 32.37
C HIS A 84 9.33 12.54 32.20
N ILE A 85 8.69 11.86 31.24
CA ILE A 85 7.28 12.13 30.90
C ILE A 85 6.32 10.94 31.06
N TYR A 86 6.80 9.68 31.06
CA TYR A 86 5.91 8.52 31.13
C TYR A 86 6.30 7.46 32.17
N THR A 87 6.25 7.87 33.44
CA THR A 87 6.33 6.96 34.60
C THR A 87 4.98 6.31 34.94
N GLY A 88 3.86 6.79 34.41
CA GLY A 88 2.52 6.28 34.74
C GLY A 88 2.10 4.99 34.02
N PHE A 89 1.57 4.02 34.78
CA PHE A 89 1.00 2.74 34.29
C PHE A 89 -0.05 2.92 33.17
N ARG A 90 -0.85 3.99 33.24
CA ARG A 90 -1.87 4.35 32.22
C ARG A 90 -1.29 4.68 30.85
N SER A 91 -0.13 5.32 30.78
CA SER A 91 0.52 5.62 29.50
C SER A 91 1.09 4.37 28.84
N ARG A 92 1.71 3.49 29.63
CA ARG A 92 2.22 2.20 29.13
C ARG A 92 1.10 1.31 28.59
N LEU A 93 -0.12 1.40 29.14
CA LEU A 93 -1.29 0.69 28.63
C LEU A 93 -1.80 1.27 27.29
N GLY A 94 -1.85 2.60 27.17
CA GLY A 94 -2.20 3.28 25.92
C GLY A 94 -1.26 2.95 24.76
N GLY A 95 0.05 2.87 25.03
CA GLY A 95 1.05 2.49 24.03
C GLY A 95 0.84 1.07 23.46
N ARG A 96 0.36 0.11 24.26
CA ARG A 96 0.09 -1.27 23.79
C ARG A 96 -1.13 -1.35 22.89
N ILE A 97 -2.22 -0.69 23.31
CA ILE A 97 -3.47 -0.65 22.55
C ILE A 97 -3.23 0.07 21.22
N ALA A 98 -2.50 1.20 21.26
CA ALA A 98 -2.11 1.93 20.05
C ALA A 98 -1.22 1.09 19.13
N THR A 99 -0.19 0.43 19.66
CA THR A 99 0.71 -0.41 18.85
C THR A 99 -0.03 -1.60 18.21
N GLY A 100 -0.92 -2.26 18.97
CA GLY A 100 -1.76 -3.34 18.45
C GLY A 100 -2.72 -2.85 17.37
N PHE A 101 -3.44 -1.75 17.62
CA PHE A 101 -4.37 -1.15 16.67
C PHE A 101 -3.68 -0.74 15.36
N PHE A 102 -2.53 -0.07 15.45
CA PHE A 102 -1.76 0.32 14.28
C PHE A 102 -1.23 -0.89 13.49
N SER A 103 -0.81 -1.97 14.18
CA SER A 103 -0.38 -3.19 13.49
C SER A 103 -1.49 -3.82 12.64
N VAL A 104 -2.72 -3.88 13.15
CA VAL A 104 -3.88 -4.40 12.41
C VAL A 104 -4.16 -3.55 11.17
N ILE A 105 -4.12 -2.22 11.30
CA ILE A 105 -4.30 -1.31 10.16
C ILE A 105 -3.23 -1.56 9.09
N VAL A 106 -1.95 -1.70 9.48
CA VAL A 106 -0.88 -1.97 8.50
C VAL A 106 -1.10 -3.29 7.76
N TYR A 107 -1.56 -4.35 8.43
CA TYR A 107 -1.87 -5.63 7.77
C TYR A 107 -3.01 -5.52 6.75
N ILE A 108 -4.06 -4.77 7.07
CA ILE A 108 -5.16 -4.50 6.14
C ILE A 108 -4.63 -3.76 4.90
N LEU A 109 -3.80 -2.74 5.11
CA LEU A 109 -3.20 -1.95 4.02
C LEU A 109 -2.27 -2.80 3.13
N ILE A 110 -1.46 -3.68 3.72
CA ILE A 110 -0.61 -4.62 2.96
C ILE A 110 -1.47 -5.56 2.11
N THR A 111 -2.52 -6.15 2.69
CA THR A 111 -3.41 -7.08 1.99
C THR A 111 -4.06 -6.40 0.78
N TYR A 112 -4.53 -5.16 0.97
CA TYR A 112 -5.08 -4.36 -0.12
C TYR A 112 -4.04 -4.08 -1.22
N LEU A 113 -2.81 -3.70 -0.85
CA LEU A 113 -1.74 -3.44 -1.83
C LEU A 113 -1.30 -4.69 -2.59
N VAL A 114 -1.32 -5.87 -1.97
CA VAL A 114 -1.00 -7.13 -2.66
C VAL A 114 -2.08 -7.45 -3.70
N ILE A 115 -3.35 -7.32 -3.35
CA ILE A 115 -4.47 -7.47 -4.29
C ILE A 115 -4.30 -6.48 -5.44
N TYR A 116 -4.02 -5.22 -5.13
CA TYR A 116 -3.77 -4.17 -6.12
C TYR A 116 -2.60 -4.53 -7.06
N TYR A 117 -1.49 -5.00 -6.52
CA TYR A 117 -0.30 -5.39 -7.27
C TYR A 117 -0.58 -6.54 -8.25
N VAL A 118 -1.34 -7.56 -7.82
CA VAL A 118 -1.74 -8.68 -8.69
C VAL A 118 -2.63 -8.21 -9.84
N ASN A 119 -3.53 -7.25 -9.57
CA ASN A 119 -4.39 -6.68 -10.61
C ASN A 119 -3.57 -5.87 -11.63
N ILE A 120 -2.67 -4.98 -11.21
CA ILE A 120 -1.85 -4.18 -12.14
C ILE A 120 -0.87 -5.03 -12.93
N SER A 121 -0.22 -6.02 -12.31
CA SER A 121 0.72 -6.91 -13.02
C SER A 121 0.05 -7.68 -14.15
N SER A 122 -1.21 -8.07 -13.98
CA SER A 122 -2.00 -8.73 -15.03
C SER A 122 -2.27 -7.82 -16.24
N PHE A 123 -2.38 -6.50 -16.04
CA PHE A 123 -2.48 -5.51 -17.13
C PHE A 123 -1.11 -5.10 -17.69
N ALA A 124 -0.05 -5.15 -16.87
CA ALA A 124 1.29 -4.72 -17.26
C ALA A 124 2.06 -5.77 -18.09
N THR A 125 1.66 -7.04 -18.06
CA THR A 125 2.11 -8.03 -19.05
C THR A 125 1.38 -7.76 -20.36
N PRO A 126 2.04 -7.19 -21.38
CA PRO A 126 1.37 -7.08 -22.66
C PRO A 126 1.17 -8.50 -23.19
N THR A 127 -0.09 -8.93 -23.33
CA THR A 127 -0.50 -10.08 -24.16
C THR A 127 -0.18 -9.88 -25.66
N THR A 128 0.68 -8.90 -26.00
CA THR A 128 1.09 -8.58 -27.37
C THR A 128 2.34 -9.32 -27.83
N SER A 129 2.89 -10.26 -27.04
CA SER A 129 3.97 -11.14 -27.50
C SER A 129 3.61 -11.95 -28.76
N GLY A 130 2.35 -11.97 -29.19
CA GLY A 130 1.90 -12.53 -30.46
C GLY A 130 1.49 -11.54 -31.57
N VAL A 131 1.40 -10.22 -31.33
CA VAL A 131 0.75 -9.29 -32.30
C VAL A 131 1.75 -8.40 -33.04
N THR A 132 3.02 -8.37 -32.63
CA THR A 132 4.04 -7.51 -33.26
C THR A 132 4.72 -8.11 -34.49
N ASN A 133 4.47 -9.37 -34.85
CA ASN A 133 5.20 -10.05 -35.95
C ASN A 133 4.38 -10.36 -37.21
N THR A 134 3.10 -10.00 -37.28
CA THR A 134 2.32 -10.18 -38.51
C THR A 134 1.88 -8.83 -39.04
N ALA A 135 2.81 -8.14 -39.70
CA ALA A 135 2.53 -7.06 -40.65
C ALA A 135 1.79 -7.63 -41.87
N SER A 136 0.54 -8.06 -41.68
CA SER A 136 -0.37 -8.44 -42.76
C SER A 136 -1.54 -7.45 -42.81
N PRO A 137 -1.94 -6.96 -43.99
CA PRO A 137 -2.88 -5.84 -44.18
C PRO A 137 -4.35 -6.16 -43.86
N VAL A 138 -4.64 -7.30 -43.21
CA VAL A 138 -6.01 -7.79 -42.93
C VAL A 138 -6.15 -8.28 -41.49
N LEU A 139 -5.38 -7.71 -40.55
CA LEU A 139 -5.49 -8.11 -39.15
C LEU A 139 -6.57 -7.29 -38.45
N CYS A 140 -7.77 -7.86 -38.33
CA CYS A 140 -8.83 -7.37 -37.46
C CYS A 140 -8.82 -8.16 -36.16
N LEU A 141 -8.68 -7.47 -35.03
CA LEU A 141 -8.61 -8.11 -33.73
C LEU A 141 -10.03 -8.27 -33.15
N THR A 142 -10.36 -9.48 -32.70
CA THR A 142 -11.55 -9.72 -31.87
C THR A 142 -11.17 -9.50 -30.40
N PRO A 143 -11.77 -8.54 -29.66
CA PRO A 143 -11.33 -8.16 -28.32
C PRO A 143 -11.51 -9.27 -27.27
N GLY A 144 -12.46 -10.19 -27.51
CA GLY A 144 -12.77 -11.30 -26.60
C GLY A 144 -11.61 -12.29 -26.40
N THR A 145 -10.71 -12.43 -27.36
CA THR A 145 -9.51 -13.29 -27.25
C THR A 145 -8.40 -12.67 -26.41
N TYR A 146 -8.44 -11.36 -26.17
CA TYR A 146 -7.39 -10.60 -25.48
C TYR A 146 -7.83 -10.11 -24.09
N GLY A 147 -8.95 -10.62 -23.57
CA GLY A 147 -9.46 -10.26 -22.25
C GLY A 147 -10.00 -8.84 -22.14
N ILE A 148 -10.20 -8.16 -23.28
CA ILE A 148 -10.83 -6.84 -23.30
C ILE A 148 -12.34 -7.06 -23.16
N PRO A 149 -13.01 -6.50 -22.12
CA PRO A 149 -14.44 -6.68 -21.92
C PRO A 149 -15.20 -6.07 -23.09
N VAL A 150 -15.78 -6.91 -23.94
CA VAL A 150 -16.67 -6.52 -25.03
C VAL A 150 -18.09 -6.32 -24.51
N PRO A 151 -18.83 -5.31 -25.01
CA PRO A 151 -20.20 -5.08 -24.58
C PRO A 151 -21.08 -6.26 -25.00
N LYS A 152 -21.85 -6.81 -24.06
CA LYS A 152 -22.76 -7.95 -24.30
C LYS A 152 -23.77 -7.73 -25.44
N HIS A 153 -24.00 -6.48 -25.82
CA HIS A 153 -24.95 -6.08 -26.86
C HIS A 153 -24.36 -6.17 -28.29
N LYS A 154 -23.04 -6.31 -28.45
CA LYS A 154 -22.36 -6.56 -29.74
C LYS A 154 -21.14 -7.48 -29.54
N PRO A 155 -21.31 -8.81 -29.57
CA PRO A 155 -20.21 -9.75 -29.34
C PRO A 155 -19.18 -9.80 -30.49
N ASP A 156 -19.53 -9.31 -31.69
CA ASP A 156 -18.71 -9.38 -32.92
C ASP A 156 -18.09 -8.02 -33.32
N VAL A 157 -17.68 -7.20 -32.35
CA VAL A 157 -16.92 -5.98 -32.65
C VAL A 157 -15.51 -6.36 -33.11
N LYS A 158 -15.26 -6.26 -34.41
CA LYS A 158 -13.93 -6.43 -35.00
C LYS A 158 -13.25 -5.06 -35.13
N VAL A 159 -12.10 -4.87 -34.49
CA VAL A 159 -11.32 -3.63 -34.61
C VAL A 159 -10.25 -3.83 -35.66
N CYS A 160 -10.36 -3.11 -36.78
CA CYS A 160 -9.44 -3.23 -37.91
C CYS A 160 -8.43 -2.06 -37.99
N GLN A 161 -7.21 -2.40 -38.45
CA GLN A 161 -5.99 -1.63 -38.74
C GLN A 161 -5.87 -0.15 -38.27
N HIS A 162 -6.76 0.77 -38.67
CA HIS A 162 -6.58 2.19 -38.36
C HIS A 162 -6.80 2.53 -36.87
N ARG A 163 -7.80 1.91 -36.23
CA ARG A 163 -8.08 2.12 -34.80
C ARG A 163 -7.20 1.26 -33.89
N PHE A 164 -6.56 0.23 -34.44
CA PHE A 164 -5.66 -0.64 -33.69
C PHE A 164 -4.33 0.05 -33.35
N PHE A 165 -3.84 0.97 -34.18
CA PHE A 165 -2.62 1.73 -33.90
C PHE A 165 -2.73 2.60 -32.64
N GLU A 166 -3.93 3.12 -32.34
CA GLU A 166 -4.17 3.88 -31.10
C GLU A 166 -4.09 3.02 -29.84
N LEU A 167 -4.49 1.75 -29.91
CA LEU A 167 -4.28 0.78 -28.83
C LEU A 167 -2.81 0.38 -28.71
N CYS A 168 -2.08 0.28 -29.83
CA CYS A 168 -0.65 0.02 -29.80
C CYS A 168 0.12 1.15 -29.10
N ALA A 169 -0.35 2.39 -29.21
CA ALA A 169 0.23 3.52 -28.51
C ALA A 169 0.13 3.43 -26.97
N LEU A 170 -0.72 2.55 -26.40
CA LEU A 170 -0.74 2.27 -24.96
C LEU A 170 0.55 1.60 -24.48
N THR A 171 1.27 0.89 -25.34
CA THR A 171 2.57 0.29 -24.97
C THR A 171 3.61 1.33 -24.57
N ASN A 172 3.45 2.58 -25.00
CA ASN A 172 4.29 3.70 -24.54
C ASN A 172 4.09 4.02 -23.05
N TYR A 173 2.97 3.61 -22.46
CA TYR A 173 2.68 3.79 -21.04
C TYR A 173 3.14 2.61 -20.16
N THR A 174 3.48 1.46 -20.75
CA THR A 174 4.07 0.29 -20.08
C THR A 174 5.19 0.62 -19.10
N PRO A 175 6.20 1.47 -19.41
CA PRO A 175 7.24 1.83 -18.44
C PRO A 175 6.70 2.53 -17.19
N ARG A 176 5.58 3.27 -17.30
CA ARG A 176 4.93 3.93 -16.15
C ARG A 176 4.22 2.91 -15.26
N TYR A 177 3.63 1.87 -15.85
CA TYR A 177 3.08 0.75 -15.08
C TYR A 177 4.18 -0.01 -14.32
N PHE A 178 5.34 -0.26 -14.95
CA PHE A 178 6.47 -0.85 -14.25
C PHE A 178 7.00 0.03 -13.11
N ALA A 179 7.11 1.34 -13.32
CA ALA A 179 7.48 2.27 -12.27
C ALA A 179 6.48 2.23 -11.09
N ALA A 180 5.18 2.14 -11.36
CA ALA A 180 4.15 1.99 -10.34
C ALA A 180 4.26 0.66 -9.55
N LEU A 181 4.64 -0.43 -10.23
CA LEU A 181 4.90 -1.72 -9.57
C LEU A 181 6.10 -1.64 -8.61
N ILE A 182 7.18 -0.98 -9.04
CA ILE A 182 8.36 -0.73 -8.20
C ILE A 182 8.00 0.17 -7.01
N GLY A 183 7.22 1.22 -7.25
CA GLY A 183 6.70 2.09 -6.19
C GLY A 183 5.90 1.31 -5.15
N SER A 184 5.03 0.39 -5.60
CA SER A 184 4.19 -0.43 -4.72
C SER A 184 5.04 -1.34 -3.84
N PHE A 185 6.10 -1.92 -4.41
CA PHE A 185 7.08 -2.71 -3.67
C PHE A 185 7.76 -1.89 -2.55
N PHE A 186 8.16 -0.64 -2.82
CA PHE A 186 8.73 0.23 -1.79
C PHE A 186 7.74 0.56 -0.68
N VAL A 187 6.47 0.78 -1.01
CA VAL A 187 5.43 1.00 0.01
C VAL A 187 5.30 -0.23 0.91
N VAL A 188 5.20 -1.43 0.34
CA VAL A 188 5.10 -2.68 1.10
C VAL A 188 6.33 -2.89 1.98
N MET A 189 7.53 -2.71 1.44
CA MET A 189 8.78 -2.83 2.21
C MET A 189 8.83 -1.83 3.37
N GLY A 190 8.42 -0.58 3.16
CA GLY A 190 8.35 0.42 4.23
C GLY A 190 7.33 0.06 5.32
N LEU A 191 6.14 -0.43 4.94
CA LEU A 191 5.13 -0.91 5.90
C LEU A 191 5.60 -2.11 6.72
N ILE A 192 6.36 -3.04 6.11
CA ILE A 192 6.98 -4.16 6.83
C ILE A 192 7.99 -3.65 7.87
N HIS A 193 8.81 -2.66 7.53
CA HIS A 193 9.74 -2.07 8.49
C HIS A 193 9.00 -1.41 9.66
N PHE A 194 7.88 -0.72 9.39
CA PHE A 194 7.03 -0.20 10.46
C PHE A 194 6.44 -1.31 11.34
N LEU A 195 5.99 -2.43 10.76
CA LEU A 195 5.53 -3.60 11.52
C LEU A 195 6.62 -4.15 12.43
N CYS A 196 7.85 -4.30 11.94
CA CYS A 196 8.97 -4.76 12.76
C CYS A 196 9.23 -3.81 13.94
N SER A 197 9.22 -2.50 13.70
CA SER A 197 9.37 -1.49 14.76
C SER A 197 8.22 -1.54 15.78
N LEU A 198 6.98 -1.69 15.33
CA LEU A 198 5.81 -1.82 16.20
C LEU A 198 5.88 -3.09 17.06
N VAL A 199 6.25 -4.23 16.47
CA VAL A 199 6.39 -5.50 17.19
C VAL A 199 7.52 -5.43 18.23
N ALA A 200 8.66 -4.83 17.88
CA ALA A 200 9.75 -4.61 18.82
C ALA A 200 9.32 -3.73 20.01
N ASN A 201 8.59 -2.66 19.74
CA ASN A 201 8.03 -1.79 20.78
C ASN A 201 6.99 -2.52 21.65
N TYR A 202 6.14 -3.34 21.03
CA TYR A 202 5.17 -4.17 21.77
C TYR A 202 5.86 -5.16 22.70
N ALA A 203 6.89 -5.87 22.23
CA ALA A 203 7.66 -6.83 23.02
C ALA A 203 8.36 -6.13 24.20
N TYR A 204 8.99 -4.99 23.95
CA TYR A 204 9.66 -4.21 24.99
C TYR A 204 8.70 -3.72 26.09
N ILE A 205 7.51 -3.23 25.72
CA ILE A 205 6.49 -2.83 26.72
C ILE A 205 5.94 -4.05 27.47
N LYS A 206 5.79 -5.19 26.81
CA LYS A 206 5.35 -6.45 27.44
C LYS A 206 6.36 -6.93 28.49
N ASP A 207 7.65 -6.90 28.17
CA ASP A 207 8.70 -7.37 29.08
C ASP A 207 8.92 -6.40 30.24
N GLY A 208 8.89 -5.08 29.99
CA GLY A 208 8.98 -4.07 31.05
C GLY A 208 7.84 -4.15 32.09
N ARG A 209 6.66 -4.67 31.71
CA ARG A 209 5.56 -4.90 32.66
C ARG A 209 5.87 -6.02 33.64
N LYS A 210 6.49 -7.12 33.17
CA LYS A 210 6.86 -8.22 34.06
C LYS A 210 7.81 -7.71 35.14
N LEU A 211 8.80 -6.92 34.74
CA LEU A 211 9.74 -6.27 35.67
C LEU A 211 9.03 -5.39 36.70
N CYS A 212 8.10 -4.53 36.25
CA CYS A 212 7.31 -3.67 37.14
C CYS A 212 6.48 -4.48 38.16
N HIS A 213 5.84 -5.57 37.73
CA HIS A 213 5.11 -6.45 38.65
C HIS A 213 6.02 -7.11 39.70
N TYR A 214 7.25 -7.49 39.32
CA TYR A 214 8.22 -8.01 40.28
C TYR A 214 8.66 -6.92 41.28
N GLU A 215 8.90 -5.69 40.81
CA GLU A 215 9.26 -4.56 41.67
C GLU A 215 8.14 -4.19 42.67
N ASP A 216 6.88 -4.21 42.21
CA ASP A 216 5.71 -3.93 43.06
C ASP A 216 5.52 -5.03 44.13
N ALA A 217 5.67 -6.31 43.76
CA ALA A 217 5.59 -7.42 44.71
C ALA A 217 6.70 -7.36 45.79
N ILE A 218 7.93 -7.05 45.39
CA ILE A 218 9.05 -6.87 46.34
C ILE A 218 8.79 -5.69 47.28
N ARG A 219 8.20 -4.59 46.78
CA ARG A 219 7.84 -3.43 47.61
C ARG A 219 6.81 -3.80 48.68
N GLU A 220 5.77 -4.54 48.32
CA GLU A 220 4.74 -5.03 49.26
C GLU A 220 5.34 -5.94 50.35
N GLU A 221 6.26 -6.83 49.98
CA GLU A 221 6.98 -7.68 50.95
C GLU A 221 7.83 -6.85 51.92
N ILE A 222 8.55 -5.83 51.43
CA ILE A 222 9.35 -4.94 52.27
C ILE A 222 8.47 -4.17 53.26
N GLU A 223 7.33 -3.63 52.82
CA GLU A 223 6.38 -2.90 53.67
C GLU A 223 5.79 -3.81 54.76
N THR A 224 5.40 -5.04 54.40
CA THR A 224 4.91 -6.05 55.34
C THR A 224 5.98 -6.42 56.37
N SER A 225 7.25 -6.57 55.94
CA SER A 225 8.36 -6.90 56.83
C SER A 225 8.72 -5.79 57.83
N LYS A 226 8.43 -4.53 57.50
CA LYS A 226 8.61 -3.38 58.40
C LYS A 226 7.49 -3.32 59.44
N LEU A 227 6.25 -3.62 59.03
CA LEU A 227 5.09 -3.70 59.93
C LEU A 227 5.24 -4.80 60.99
N ASN A 228 5.81 -5.95 60.64
CA ASN A 228 6.04 -7.04 61.61
C ASN A 228 7.23 -6.81 62.56
N ARG A 229 8.05 -5.76 62.34
CA ARG A 229 9.25 -5.46 63.16
C ARG A 229 9.10 -4.24 64.08
N GLY A 230 8.00 -3.49 63.98
CA GLY A 230 7.64 -2.39 64.90
C GLY A 230 6.60 -2.83 65.89
#